data_AF-A0A1Q9N3L0-F1
#
_entry.id   AF-A0A1Q9N3L0-F1
#
_cell.length_a   1.000
_cell.length_b   1.000
_cell.length_c   1.000
_cell.angle_alpha   90.00
_cell.angle_beta   90.00
_cell.angle_gamma   90.00
#
_symmetry.space_group_name_H-M   'P 1'
#
loop_
_entity.id
_entity.type
_entity.pdbx_description
1 polymer ?
#
loop_
_entity_poly.entity_id
_entity_poly.type
_entity_poly.pdbx_seq_one_letter_code
_entity_poly.pdbx_strand_id
1 'polypeptide(L)'
;MSLKNGTMTTVFNSEINCNEVTQGAISDGLSSVDCDDTCPPCPEKSHKVALVIWPGVDYHWYRQDFDGKWSHKPGGTPATNLDNSKNIILDPRQADRGNYTVFCGCFCSCQVLINIR
;
A
#
# COMPACT_ATOMS: atom_id res chain seq x y z
N MET A 1 -44.73 -22.29 23.04
CA MET A 1 -44.12 -23.15 22.01
C MET A 1 -42.99 -22.31 21.40
N SER A 2 -41.77 -22.36 21.95
CA SER A 2 -40.62 -23.15 21.44
C SER A 2 -40.58 -23.25 19.92
N LEU A 3 -39.51 -23.01 19.17
CA LEU A 3 -38.07 -22.70 19.33
C LEU A 3 -37.58 -22.64 17.84
N LYS A 4 -36.67 -21.81 17.31
CA LYS A 4 -35.20 -21.90 17.46
C LYS A 4 -34.51 -20.98 16.41
N ASN A 5 -33.43 -20.34 16.88
CA ASN A 5 -32.10 -20.14 16.28
C ASN A 5 -31.88 -19.48 14.90
N GLY A 6 -31.19 -18.35 14.97
CA GLY A 6 -30.26 -17.91 13.93
C GLY A 6 -29.41 -16.75 14.48
N THR A 7 -28.39 -17.06 15.29
CA THR A 7 -27.34 -16.10 15.64
C THR A 7 -26.70 -15.61 14.34
N MET A 8 -26.94 -14.33 14.02
CA MET A 8 -26.18 -13.58 13.03
C MET A 8 -24.73 -13.54 13.52
N THR A 9 -23.97 -14.55 13.15
CA THR A 9 -22.54 -14.55 13.32
C THR A 9 -22.06 -13.66 12.20
N THR A 10 -21.93 -12.36 12.47
CA THR A 10 -21.17 -11.46 11.60
C THR A 10 -19.75 -11.97 11.60
N VAL A 11 -19.47 -12.92 10.71
CA VAL A 11 -18.11 -13.22 10.29
C VAL A 11 -17.70 -11.97 9.52
N PHE A 12 -17.11 -10.99 10.22
CA PHE A 12 -16.41 -9.89 9.57
C PHE A 12 -15.19 -10.49 8.91
N ASN A 13 -15.40 -11.14 7.77
CA ASN A 13 -14.31 -11.43 6.86
C ASN A 13 -14.03 -10.08 6.19
N SER A 14 -13.22 -9.25 6.86
CA SER A 14 -12.72 -8.01 6.29
C SER A 14 -11.81 -8.42 5.14
N GLU A 15 -12.40 -8.61 3.96
CA GLU A 15 -11.62 -8.83 2.75
C GLU A 15 -10.65 -7.66 2.64
N ILE A 16 -9.34 -7.95 2.61
CA ILE A 16 -8.32 -6.93 2.41
C ILE A 16 -8.64 -6.21 1.09
N ASN A 17 -9.04 -4.94 1.21
CA ASN A 17 -9.52 -4.13 0.10
C ASN A 17 -8.92 -2.72 0.16
N CYS A 18 -8.94 -2.03 -0.99
CA CYS A 18 -8.27 -0.74 -1.10
C CYS A 18 -8.83 0.29 -0.14
N ASN A 19 -10.13 0.27 0.16
CA ASN A 19 -10.74 1.27 1.02
C ASN A 19 -10.22 1.16 2.46
N GLU A 20 -10.24 -0.03 3.05
CA GLU A 20 -9.79 -0.23 4.44
C GLU A 20 -8.29 0.05 4.60
N VAL A 21 -7.46 -0.49 3.71
CA VAL A 21 -6.00 -0.31 3.81
C VAL A 21 -5.60 1.14 3.52
N THR A 22 -6.28 1.81 2.57
CA THR A 22 -6.06 3.24 2.30
C THR A 22 -6.45 4.11 3.50
N GLN A 23 -7.59 3.83 4.13
CA GLN A 23 -8.01 4.57 5.32
C GLN A 23 -7.03 4.40 6.48
N GLY A 24 -6.54 3.18 6.71
CA GLY A 24 -5.46 2.92 7.68
C GLY A 24 -4.20 3.70 7.35
N ALA A 25 -3.73 3.64 6.10
CA ALA A 25 -2.56 4.40 5.65
C ALA A 25 -2.70 5.91 5.87
N ILE A 26 -3.87 6.47 5.56
CA ILE A 26 -4.16 7.89 5.79
C ILE A 26 -4.19 8.21 7.29
N SER A 27 -4.77 7.33 8.12
CA SER A 27 -4.77 7.46 9.58
C SER A 27 -3.34 7.43 10.15
N ASP A 28 -2.44 6.69 9.52
CA ASP A 28 -1.01 6.63 9.87
C ASP A 28 -0.20 7.82 9.34
N GLY A 29 -0.86 8.78 8.66
CA GLY A 29 -0.28 10.05 8.23
C GLY A 29 0.19 10.08 6.77
N LEU A 30 -0.18 9.09 5.95
CA LEU A 30 0.05 9.19 4.50
C LEU A 30 -1.00 10.11 3.86
N SER A 31 -0.58 10.89 2.86
CA SER A 31 -1.50 11.65 2.02
C SER A 31 -1.61 10.99 0.65
N SER A 32 -2.84 10.87 0.12
CA SER A 32 -3.03 10.42 -1.27
C SER A 32 -2.47 11.44 -2.25
N VAL A 33 -1.89 10.95 -3.34
CA VAL A 33 -1.32 11.77 -4.40
C VAL A 33 -1.59 11.11 -5.75
N ASP A 34 -1.61 11.90 -6.82
CA ASP A 34 -1.56 11.32 -8.16
C ASP A 34 -0.24 10.53 -8.35
N CYS A 35 -0.34 9.36 -8.98
CA CYS A 35 0.82 8.52 -9.24
C CYS A 35 1.82 9.14 -10.23
N ASP A 36 1.41 10.14 -10.99
CA ASP A 36 2.28 10.87 -11.91
C ASP A 36 2.85 12.16 -11.28
N ASP A 37 2.30 12.62 -10.15
CA ASP A 37 2.76 13.83 -9.45
C ASP A 37 3.92 13.57 -8.46
N THR A 38 4.72 14.60 -8.16
CA THR A 38 5.72 14.50 -7.09
C THR A 38 5.09 14.70 -5.72
N CYS A 39 5.68 14.08 -4.69
CA CYS A 39 5.27 14.37 -3.31
C CYS A 39 5.49 15.85 -2.96
N PRO A 40 4.58 16.46 -2.17
CA PRO A 40 4.76 17.82 -1.71
C PRO A 40 6.06 17.95 -0.89
N PRO A 41 6.68 19.14 -0.87
CA PRO A 41 7.86 19.40 -0.05
C PRO A 41 7.58 19.11 1.42
N CYS A 42 8.50 18.38 2.07
CA CYS A 42 8.46 18.07 3.49
C CYS A 42 9.71 18.63 4.18
N PRO A 43 9.62 19.09 5.44
CA PRO A 43 10.76 19.68 6.16
C PRO A 43 11.99 18.78 6.23
N GLU A 44 11.77 17.46 6.32
CA GLU A 44 12.83 16.46 6.36
C GLU A 44 12.97 15.77 5.00
N LYS A 45 12.14 14.73 4.77
CA LYS A 45 12.10 13.92 3.55
C LYS A 45 10.67 13.45 3.30
N SER A 46 10.30 13.37 2.03
CA SER A 46 9.09 12.69 1.60
C SER A 46 9.43 11.38 0.91
N HIS A 47 8.59 10.37 1.11
CA HIS A 47 8.67 9.12 0.38
C HIS A 47 7.37 8.90 -0.38
N LYS A 48 7.48 8.72 -1.70
CA LYS A 48 6.35 8.26 -2.51
C LYS A 48 6.25 6.75 -2.40
N VAL A 49 5.06 6.25 -2.09
CA VAL A 49 4.76 4.82 -1.99
C VAL A 49 3.52 4.48 -2.80
N ALA A 50 3.40 3.22 -3.23
CA ALA A 50 2.25 2.72 -3.96
C ALA A 50 1.68 1.46 -3.29
N LEU A 51 0.36 1.42 -3.14
CA LEU A 51 -0.36 0.33 -2.49
C LEU A 51 -0.98 -0.61 -3.52
N VAL A 52 -0.78 -1.91 -3.30
CA VAL A 52 -1.38 -2.97 -4.11
C VAL A 52 -1.97 -4.06 -3.24
N ILE A 53 -2.94 -4.82 -3.76
CA ILE A 53 -3.64 -5.87 -3.02
C ILE A 53 -3.59 -7.18 -3.79
N TRP A 54 -3.31 -8.26 -3.06
CA TRP A 54 -3.65 -9.62 -3.42
C TRP A 54 -5.03 -9.92 -2.80
N PRO A 55 -6.10 -9.97 -3.62
CA PRO A 55 -7.46 -10.11 -3.12
C PRO A 55 -7.62 -11.29 -2.16
N GLY A 56 -8.15 -10.99 -0.97
CA GLY A 56 -8.42 -11.99 0.07
C GLY A 56 -7.20 -12.56 0.79
N VAL A 57 -5.98 -12.08 0.51
CA VAL A 57 -4.74 -12.66 1.07
C VAL A 57 -3.85 -11.63 1.74
N ASP A 58 -3.45 -10.57 1.04
CA ASP A 58 -2.44 -9.62 1.53
C ASP A 58 -2.49 -8.27 0.81
N TYR A 59 -1.80 -7.27 1.35
CA TYR A 59 -1.47 -6.02 0.65
C TYR A 59 0.05 -5.79 0.63
N HIS A 60 0.52 -5.01 -0.32
CA HIS A 60 1.95 -4.74 -0.48
C HIS A 60 2.23 -3.30 -0.86
N TRP A 61 3.42 -2.85 -0.49
CA TRP A 61 3.89 -1.48 -0.72
C TRP A 61 5.14 -1.47 -1.60
N TYR A 62 5.13 -0.57 -2.58
CA TYR A 62 6.31 -0.15 -3.31
C TYR A 62 6.75 1.21 -2.80
N ARG A 63 8.06 1.51 -2.86
CA ARG A 63 8.61 2.83 -2.57
C ARG A 63 9.37 3.33 -3.78
N GLN A 64 9.15 4.59 -4.16
CA GLN A 64 9.97 5.24 -5.17
C GLN A 64 11.34 5.61 -4.57
N ASP A 65 12.40 5.22 -5.25
CA ASP A 65 13.77 5.55 -4.90
C ASP A 65 14.18 6.90 -5.51
N PHE A 66 15.33 7.43 -5.07
CA PHE A 66 15.80 8.75 -5.48
C PHE A 66 16.11 8.86 -6.98
N ASP A 67 16.40 7.74 -7.65
CA ASP A 67 16.68 7.67 -9.08
C ASP A 67 15.41 7.46 -9.93
N GLY A 68 14.22 7.60 -9.33
CA GLY A 68 12.92 7.51 -9.98
C GLY A 68 12.40 6.09 -10.18
N LYS A 69 13.21 5.05 -9.90
CA LYS A 69 12.79 3.64 -9.93
C LYS A 69 11.96 3.33 -8.70
N TRP A 70 11.33 2.17 -8.70
CA TRP A 70 10.57 1.67 -7.56
C TRP A 70 11.18 0.39 -7.03
N SER A 71 11.26 0.30 -5.70
CA SER A 71 11.71 -0.89 -5.00
C SER A 71 10.61 -1.47 -4.12
N HIS A 72 10.69 -2.77 -3.89
CA HIS A 72 9.81 -3.52 -2.99
C HIS A 72 10.57 -4.66 -2.30
N LYS A 73 9.95 -5.27 -1.28
CA LYS A 73 10.54 -6.37 -0.51
C LYS A 73 9.56 -7.54 -0.43
N PRO A 74 9.52 -8.43 -1.44
CA PRO A 74 8.55 -9.51 -1.46
C PRO A 74 8.84 -10.53 -0.35
N GLY A 75 7.96 -10.59 0.64
CA GLY A 75 8.07 -11.49 1.80
C GLY A 75 9.39 -11.36 2.56
N GLY A 76 10.08 -12.49 2.76
CA GLY A 76 11.35 -12.56 3.50
C GLY A 76 12.61 -12.26 2.68
N THR A 77 12.49 -11.85 1.41
CA THR A 77 13.63 -11.60 0.53
C THR A 77 14.27 -10.22 0.78
N PRO A 78 15.50 -9.95 0.29
CA PRO A 78 16.05 -8.60 0.26
C PRO A 78 15.20 -7.65 -0.58
N ALA A 79 15.26 -6.35 -0.29
CA ALA A 79 14.63 -5.34 -1.12
C ALA A 79 15.25 -5.33 -2.53
N THR A 80 14.42 -5.12 -3.56
CA THR A 80 14.82 -5.13 -4.96
C THR A 80 13.99 -4.14 -5.77
N ASN A 81 14.56 -3.64 -6.88
CA ASN A 81 13.86 -2.83 -7.87
C ASN A 81 13.37 -3.64 -9.08
N LEU A 82 13.39 -4.97 -8.96
CA LEU A 82 12.94 -5.90 -9.99
C LEU A 82 11.56 -6.45 -9.67
N ASP A 83 10.70 -6.53 -10.68
CA ASP A 83 9.39 -7.17 -10.58
C ASP A 83 9.47 -8.70 -10.58
N ASN A 84 8.32 -9.39 -10.52
CA ASN A 84 8.29 -10.85 -10.50
C ASN A 84 8.81 -11.50 -11.79
N SER A 85 8.79 -10.76 -12.90
CA SER A 85 9.37 -11.14 -14.20
C SER A 85 10.82 -10.72 -14.38
N LYS A 86 11.46 -10.17 -13.34
CA LYS A 86 12.85 -9.69 -13.31
C LYS A 86 13.12 -8.43 -14.15
N ASN A 87 12.09 -7.62 -14.41
CA ASN A 87 12.23 -6.33 -15.06
C ASN A 87 12.36 -5.20 -14.04
N ILE A 88 13.08 -4.13 -14.39
CA ILE A 88 13.17 -2.92 -13.55
C ILE A 88 11.79 -2.28 -13.44
N ILE A 89 11.37 -1.95 -12.22
CA ILE A 89 10.10 -1.29 -11.96
C ILE A 89 10.24 0.22 -12.15
N LEU A 90 9.67 0.72 -13.24
CA LEU A 90 9.53 2.17 -13.52
C LEU A 90 8.18 2.72 -13.05
N ASP A 91 7.14 1.89 -13.12
CA ASP A 91 5.79 2.21 -12.68
C ASP A 91 5.13 0.96 -12.08
N PRO A 92 4.80 0.95 -10.77
CA PRO A 92 4.13 -0.18 -10.13
C PRO A 92 2.76 -0.52 -10.73
N ARG A 93 2.10 0.40 -11.45
CA ARG A 93 0.84 0.14 -12.16
C ARG A 93 1.02 -0.85 -13.31
N GLN A 94 2.22 -0.89 -13.90
CA GLN A 94 2.54 -1.68 -15.10
C GLN A 94 3.47 -2.87 -14.81
N ALA A 95 4.01 -2.97 -13.61
CA ALA A 95 4.92 -4.03 -13.22
C ALA A 95 4.24 -5.40 -13.11
N ASP A 96 5.02 -6.48 -13.29
CA ASP A 96 4.57 -7.81 -12.90
C ASP A 96 4.58 -7.95 -11.37
N ARG A 97 3.41 -7.73 -10.77
CA ARG A 97 3.19 -7.82 -9.33
C ARG A 97 2.79 -9.21 -8.85
N GLY A 98 2.77 -10.22 -9.73
CA GLY A 98 2.22 -11.54 -9.44
C GLY A 98 0.79 -11.48 -8.93
N ASN A 99 0.54 -12.05 -7.74
CA ASN A 99 -0.81 -12.15 -7.18
C ASN A 99 -1.39 -10.83 -6.66
N TYR A 100 -0.57 -9.78 -6.52
CA TYR A 100 -1.07 -8.46 -6.14
C TYR A 100 -1.68 -7.77 -7.35
N THR A 101 -2.90 -8.17 -7.72
CA THR A 101 -3.55 -7.77 -8.98
C THR A 101 -4.27 -6.42 -8.89
N VAL A 102 -4.66 -5.96 -7.70
CA VAL A 102 -5.41 -4.71 -7.52
C VAL A 102 -4.45 -3.57 -7.17
N PHE A 103 -4.57 -2.44 -7.87
CA PHE A 103 -3.79 -1.22 -7.58
C PHE A 103 -4.69 -0.21 -6.87
N CYS A 104 -4.28 0.25 -5.68
CA CYS A 104 -5.15 1.08 -4.84
C CYS A 104 -4.82 2.57 -4.91
N GLY A 105 -3.56 2.94 -5.17
CA GLY A 105 -3.16 4.34 -5.28
C GLY A 105 -1.72 4.59 -4.89
N CYS A 106 -1.30 5.84 -5.11
CA CYS A 106 -0.03 6.37 -4.64
C CYS A 106 -0.25 7.31 -3.47
N PHE A 107 0.75 7.36 -2.60
CA PHE A 107 0.72 8.12 -1.37
C PHE A 107 2.08 8.74 -1.09
N CYS A 108 2.07 9.81 -0.30
CA CYS A 108 3.26 10.43 0.22
C CYS A 108 3.29 10.27 1.73
N SER A 109 4.40 9.73 2.24
CA SER A 109 4.73 9.82 3.65
C SER A 109 5.57 11.07 3.86
N CYS A 110 5.04 12.00 4.65
CA CYS A 110 5.75 13.18 5.12
C CYS A 110 6.06 12.96 6.60
N GLN A 111 7.33 12.78 6.96
CA GLN A 111 7.68 12.76 8.39
C GLN A 111 7.53 14.18 8.93
N VAL A 112 6.45 14.42 9.68
CA VAL A 112 6.30 15.64 10.47
C VAL A 112 7.06 15.41 11.78
N LEU A 113 7.90 16.38 12.17
CA LEU A 113 8.51 16.37 13.50
C LEU A 113 7.38 16.37 14.55
N ILE A 114 7.23 15.29 15.29
CA ILE A 114 6.40 15.29 16.51
C ILE A 114 7.10 16.20 17.50
N ASN A 115 6.63 17.44 17.61
CA ASN A 115 7.00 18.30 18.72
C ASN A 115 6.23 17.85 19.96
N ILE A 116 6.88 17.07 20.82
CA ILE A 116 6.40 16.87 22.19
C ILE A 116 6.70 18.18 22.95
N ARG A 117 5.64 18.87 23.38
CA ARG A 117 5.73 19.98 24.33
C ARG A 117 5.53 19.47 25.76
#